data_AF-A0A7Z9M8L0-F1
#
_entry.id   AF-A0A7Z9M8L0-F1
#
_cell.length_a   1.000
_cell.length_b   1.000
_cell.length_c   1.000
_cell.angle_alpha   90.00
_cell.angle_beta   90.00
_cell.angle_gamma   90.00
#
_symmetry.space_group_name_H-M   'P 1'
#
loop_
_entity.id
_entity.type
_entity.pdbx_description
1 polymer ?
#
loop_
_entity_poly.entity_id
_entity_poly.type
_entity_poly.pdbx_seq_one_letter_code
_entity_poly.pdbx_strand_id
1 'polypeptide(L)'
;MTHISLTINGTQRDIDVEPRRSLVDYLRDDERLTGTHVGCEHGVCGACTILIDGAPARSCITYAVACESAEIITLEGLEDDPVISELRTAFHEHHALQCGYCTPGMLISAYDIVTRLPYADENRMRLELSGNLCRCTGYVGIVSAINSVLEKHRAAPLTRAPICENLGPVGSHPPVQKSKSIKTHGRQTFPPRQQQPAAQTQKNDLSGEDWGAVDAQGVELLQSFEVRYPRTTVWRLFENLEEVAHCVPGALLTSTPVNGQAEGEVTIKLGPITSAFSGLVEIERDNENYSAIVRGVGRDPISASRARAIIAYQIHATEKVKFLLAGPLAQFSRSGLLRNVADHLTKQFAGNLVARLSGAHVADTADTLDAGKYVRSVLWGRFLSFIGRLIGK
;
A
#
# COMPACT_ATOMS: atom_id res chain seq x y z
N MET A 1 26.92 -8.28 26.40
CA MET A 1 26.13 -9.52 26.29
C MET A 1 25.38 -9.72 27.58
N THR A 2 24.13 -10.15 27.50
CA THR A 2 23.28 -10.58 28.62
C THR A 2 22.98 -12.06 28.40
N HIS A 3 23.20 -12.86 29.43
CA HIS A 3 22.88 -14.28 29.40
C HIS A 3 21.41 -14.51 29.72
N ILE A 4 20.68 -15.24 28.87
CA ILE A 4 19.29 -15.60 29.09
C ILE A 4 19.01 -17.06 28.70
N SER A 5 17.99 -17.68 29.30
CA SER A 5 17.49 -19.00 28.90
C SER A 5 16.11 -18.87 28.26
N LEU A 6 15.85 -19.51 27.12
CA LEU A 6 14.52 -19.55 26.50
C LEU A 6 14.30 -20.86 25.73
N THR A 7 13.06 -21.16 25.34
CA THR A 7 12.75 -22.37 24.55
C THR A 7 12.40 -21.98 23.13
N ILE A 8 13.07 -22.56 22.13
CA ILE A 8 12.77 -22.34 20.72
C ILE A 8 12.36 -23.67 20.10
N ASN A 9 11.14 -23.74 19.55
CA ASN A 9 10.60 -24.92 18.88
C ASN A 9 10.77 -26.20 19.74
N GLY A 10 10.45 -26.09 21.04
CA GLY A 10 10.55 -27.18 22.01
C GLY A 10 11.95 -27.50 22.53
N THR A 11 13.00 -26.79 22.08
CA THR A 11 14.36 -26.99 22.57
C THR A 11 14.85 -25.82 23.42
N GLN A 12 15.31 -26.10 24.63
CA GLN A 12 15.90 -25.08 25.50
C GLN A 12 17.22 -24.55 24.92
N ARG A 13 17.45 -23.24 25.11
CA ARG A 13 18.61 -22.49 24.64
C ARG A 13 19.08 -21.56 25.75
N ASP A 14 20.33 -21.72 26.15
CA ASP A 14 21.05 -20.75 26.99
C ASP A 14 21.93 -19.90 26.07
N ILE A 15 21.68 -18.58 26.01
CA ILE A 15 22.21 -17.71 24.97
C ILE A 15 22.81 -16.43 25.56
N ASP A 16 23.90 -15.95 24.95
CA ASP A 16 24.49 -14.65 25.25
C ASP A 16 24.13 -13.65 24.14
N VAL A 17 23.32 -12.64 24.46
CA VAL A 17 22.75 -11.75 23.46
C VAL A 17 23.01 -10.27 23.77
N GLU A 18 23.19 -9.44 22.74
CA GLU A 18 23.23 -7.99 22.93
C GLU A 18 21.83 -7.47 23.32
N PRO A 19 21.69 -6.56 24.31
CA PRO A 19 20.38 -6.05 24.73
C PRO A 19 19.52 -5.42 23.62
N ARG A 20 20.17 -4.92 22.56
CA ARG A 20 19.51 -4.30 21.40
C ARG A 20 19.12 -5.28 20.29
N ARG A 21 19.56 -6.54 20.37
CA ARG A 21 19.31 -7.53 19.33
C ARG A 21 17.82 -7.85 19.29
N SER A 22 17.20 -7.68 18.13
CA SER A 22 15.82 -8.08 17.95
C SER A 22 15.71 -9.62 17.97
N LEU A 23 14.56 -10.13 18.37
CA LEU A 23 14.30 -11.57 18.37
C LEU A 23 14.34 -12.12 16.94
N VAL A 24 13.85 -11.37 15.95
CA VAL A 24 13.87 -11.83 14.55
C VAL A 24 15.28 -12.00 14.02
N ASP A 25 16.21 -11.10 14.38
CA ASP A 25 17.59 -11.22 13.92
C ASP A 25 18.28 -12.41 14.58
N TYR A 26 18.05 -12.63 15.88
CA TYR A 26 18.55 -13.81 16.59
C TYR A 26 18.05 -15.11 15.94
N LEU A 27 16.74 -15.23 15.70
CA LEU A 27 16.16 -16.42 15.09
C LEU A 27 16.71 -16.69 13.68
N ARG A 28 16.92 -15.64 12.88
CA ARG A 28 17.34 -15.79 11.47
C ARG A 28 18.83 -16.00 11.30
N ASP A 29 19.66 -15.24 12.02
CA ASP A 29 21.10 -15.24 11.79
C ASP A 29 21.79 -16.31 12.62
N ASP A 30 21.37 -16.48 13.88
CA ASP A 30 22.01 -17.34 14.86
C ASP A 30 21.38 -18.76 14.82
N GLU A 31 20.05 -18.87 14.89
CA GLU A 31 19.35 -20.18 14.85
C GLU A 31 19.01 -20.67 13.43
N ARG A 32 19.23 -19.84 12.40
CA ARG A 32 18.94 -20.15 10.98
C ARG A 32 17.47 -20.48 10.67
N LEU A 33 16.53 -20.01 11.51
CA LEU A 33 15.08 -20.14 11.32
C LEU A 33 14.56 -19.06 10.37
N THR A 34 14.94 -19.22 9.10
CA THR A 34 14.77 -18.21 8.04
C THR A 34 13.38 -18.13 7.43
N GLY A 35 12.46 -19.04 7.78
CA GLY A 35 11.05 -18.95 7.44
C GLY A 35 10.40 -17.70 8.03
N THR A 36 10.93 -17.18 9.14
CA THR A 36 10.50 -15.88 9.67
C THR A 36 11.10 -14.75 8.82
N HIS A 37 10.26 -13.98 8.13
CA HIS A 37 10.71 -12.92 7.21
C HIS A 37 10.66 -11.52 7.86
N VAL A 38 11.44 -10.59 7.30
CA VAL A 38 11.54 -9.20 7.78
C VAL A 38 11.26 -8.25 6.62
N GLY A 39 10.06 -7.64 6.62
CA GLY A 39 9.65 -6.72 5.56
C GLY A 39 9.68 -5.24 5.93
N CYS A 40 9.49 -4.90 7.21
CA CYS A 40 9.35 -3.50 7.63
C CYS A 40 10.15 -3.11 8.88
N GLU A 41 10.49 -4.03 9.78
CA GLU A 41 11.25 -3.74 11.03
C GLU A 41 10.59 -2.79 12.04
N HIS A 42 9.39 -2.28 11.75
CA HIS A 42 8.61 -1.45 12.67
C HIS A 42 7.23 -2.05 13.00
N GLY A 43 7.10 -3.39 12.92
CA GLY A 43 5.91 -4.13 13.39
C GLY A 43 4.65 -4.11 12.49
N VAL A 44 4.69 -3.41 11.35
CA VAL A 44 3.50 -3.17 10.51
C VAL A 44 3.16 -4.34 9.56
N CYS A 45 4.15 -4.96 8.91
CA CYS A 45 3.86 -5.93 7.84
C CYS A 45 3.45 -7.32 8.32
N GLY A 46 3.80 -7.72 9.54
CA GLY A 46 3.51 -9.05 10.08
C GLY A 46 4.28 -10.23 9.46
N ALA A 47 5.20 -10.01 8.52
CA ALA A 47 6.00 -11.11 7.96
C ALA A 47 6.87 -11.83 9.02
N CYS A 48 7.18 -11.15 10.12
CA CYS A 48 7.96 -11.63 11.26
C CYS A 48 7.11 -12.26 12.38
N THR A 49 5.84 -12.56 12.12
CA THR A 49 4.93 -13.11 13.14
C THR A 49 5.32 -14.52 13.50
N ILE A 50 5.51 -14.76 14.79
CA ILE A 50 5.78 -16.06 15.42
C ILE A 50 4.88 -16.17 16.65
N LEU A 51 4.83 -17.33 17.30
CA LEU A 51 4.20 -17.45 18.61
C LEU A 51 5.25 -17.22 19.70
N ILE A 52 4.89 -16.40 20.68
CA ILE A 52 5.62 -16.24 21.94
C ILE A 52 4.61 -16.61 23.02
N ASP A 53 4.93 -17.56 23.90
CA ASP A 53 4.03 -18.07 24.95
C ASP A 53 2.60 -18.40 24.44
N GLY A 54 2.53 -18.96 23.23
CA GLY A 54 1.27 -19.34 22.57
C GLY A 54 0.51 -18.19 21.89
N ALA A 55 0.98 -16.94 21.94
CA ALA A 55 0.32 -15.80 21.31
C ALA A 55 1.10 -15.26 20.10
N PRO A 56 0.44 -14.87 18.99
CA PRO A 56 1.12 -14.22 17.87
C PRO A 56 1.76 -12.89 18.26
N ALA A 57 3.06 -12.74 17.98
CA ALA A 57 3.82 -11.54 18.28
C ALA A 57 4.79 -11.16 17.15
N ARG A 58 5.19 -9.89 17.13
CA ARG A 58 6.10 -9.33 16.12
C ARG A 58 7.55 -9.44 16.58
N SER A 59 8.26 -10.46 16.11
CA SER A 59 9.66 -10.67 16.51
C SER A 59 10.61 -9.53 16.13
N CYS A 60 10.29 -8.71 15.12
CA CYS A 60 11.13 -7.56 14.72
C CYS A 60 11.12 -6.39 15.71
N ILE A 61 10.11 -6.29 16.57
CA ILE A 61 10.02 -5.24 17.60
C ILE A 61 10.06 -5.82 19.02
N THR A 62 10.38 -7.11 19.14
CA THR A 62 10.66 -7.78 20.41
C THR A 62 12.18 -7.91 20.54
N TYR A 63 12.75 -7.50 21.66
CA TYR A 63 14.16 -7.75 21.92
C TYR A 63 14.36 -9.18 22.41
N ALA A 64 15.39 -9.87 21.92
CA ALA A 64 15.71 -11.23 22.34
C ALA A 64 15.94 -11.31 23.86
N VAL A 65 16.64 -10.31 24.43
CA VAL A 65 16.89 -10.21 25.88
C VAL A 65 15.61 -10.14 26.73
N ALA A 66 14.48 -9.74 26.15
CA ALA A 66 13.20 -9.61 26.85
C ALA A 66 12.40 -10.94 26.85
N CYS A 67 12.94 -12.00 26.24
CA CYS A 67 12.30 -13.32 26.12
C CYS A 67 12.90 -14.35 27.08
N GLU A 68 13.50 -13.91 28.19
CA GLU A 68 13.92 -14.81 29.28
C GLU A 68 12.75 -15.71 29.70
N SER A 69 13.01 -17.01 29.76
CA SER A 69 12.08 -18.09 30.08
C SER A 69 10.87 -18.22 29.13
N ALA A 70 10.82 -17.49 28.02
CA ALA A 70 9.71 -17.55 27.06
C ALA A 70 9.75 -18.81 26.19
N GLU A 71 8.57 -19.26 25.77
CA GLU A 71 8.41 -20.27 24.73
C GLU A 71 8.21 -19.60 23.37
N ILE A 72 9.14 -19.84 22.45
CA ILE A 72 9.12 -19.30 21.09
C ILE A 72 8.82 -20.43 20.11
N ILE A 73 7.79 -20.26 19.29
CA ILE A 73 7.45 -21.21 18.22
C ILE A 73 7.42 -20.46 16.89
N THR A 74 8.34 -20.82 16.00
CA THR A 74 8.37 -20.35 14.60
C THR A 74 7.57 -21.30 13.72
N LEU A 75 7.40 -20.98 12.43
CA LEU A 75 6.68 -21.87 11.51
C LEU A 75 7.39 -23.22 11.35
N GLU A 76 8.72 -23.24 11.41
CA GLU A 76 9.54 -24.45 11.38
C GLU A 76 9.24 -25.37 12.58
N GLY A 77 8.94 -24.80 13.76
CA GLY A 77 8.55 -25.58 14.93
C GLY A 77 7.16 -26.21 14.85
N LEU A 78 6.39 -25.88 13.81
CA LEU A 78 5.06 -26.42 13.55
C LEU A 78 5.02 -27.30 12.29
N GLU A 79 6.18 -27.77 11.79
CA GLU A 79 6.24 -28.59 10.58
C GLU A 79 5.37 -29.86 10.67
N ASP A 80 5.42 -30.53 11.83
CA ASP A 80 4.66 -31.75 12.10
C ASP A 80 3.28 -31.50 12.74
N ASP A 81 2.88 -30.23 12.93
CA ASP A 81 1.57 -29.91 13.49
C ASP A 81 0.46 -30.21 12.47
N PRO A 82 -0.55 -31.04 12.81
CA PRO A 82 -1.60 -31.43 11.87
C PRO A 82 -2.46 -30.25 11.40
N VAL A 83 -2.64 -29.22 12.23
CA VAL A 83 -3.40 -28.02 11.87
C VAL A 83 -2.61 -27.18 10.86
N ILE A 84 -1.29 -27.07 11.01
CA ILE A 84 -0.45 -26.40 10.01
C ILE A 84 -0.42 -27.17 8.69
N SER A 85 -0.33 -28.50 8.73
CA SER A 85 -0.41 -29.33 7.52
C SER A 85 -1.72 -29.12 6.76
N GLU A 86 -2.83 -29.06 7.50
CA GLU A 86 -4.16 -28.77 6.95
C GLU A 86 -4.25 -27.34 6.39
N LEU A 87 -3.76 -26.35 7.12
CA LEU A 87 -3.71 -24.96 6.65
C LEU A 87 -2.83 -24.81 5.40
N ARG A 88 -1.69 -25.50 5.30
CA ARG A 88 -0.84 -25.49 4.10
C ARG A 88 -1.59 -26.06 2.89
N THR A 89 -2.33 -27.15 3.08
CA THR A 89 -3.18 -27.74 2.04
C THR A 89 -4.27 -26.74 1.61
N ALA A 90 -5.00 -26.15 2.55
CA ALA A 90 -6.01 -25.14 2.24
C ALA A 90 -5.41 -23.91 1.55
N PHE A 91 -4.23 -23.44 1.98
CA PHE A 91 -3.54 -22.31 1.35
C PHE A 91 -3.16 -22.61 -0.11
N HIS A 92 -2.79 -23.86 -0.41
CA HIS A 92 -2.54 -24.31 -1.77
C HIS A 92 -3.82 -24.33 -2.61
N GLU A 93 -4.87 -25.00 -2.12
CA GLU A 93 -6.15 -25.18 -2.82
C GLU A 93 -6.87 -23.87 -3.10
N HIS A 94 -6.79 -22.90 -2.19
CA HIS A 94 -7.45 -21.60 -2.32
C HIS A 94 -6.55 -20.50 -2.90
N HIS A 95 -5.37 -20.86 -3.43
CA HIS A 95 -4.41 -19.90 -3.99
C HIS A 95 -4.07 -18.75 -3.02
N ALA A 96 -3.89 -19.08 -1.74
CA ALA A 96 -3.64 -18.15 -0.65
C ALA A 96 -2.20 -17.61 -0.60
N LEU A 97 -1.35 -17.97 -1.56
CA LEU A 97 0.01 -17.47 -1.69
C LEU A 97 0.39 -17.23 -3.15
N GLN A 98 1.33 -16.31 -3.37
CA GLN A 98 1.95 -16.04 -4.67
C GLN A 98 3.47 -15.97 -4.50
N CYS A 99 4.03 -14.82 -4.08
CA CYS A 99 5.47 -14.69 -3.85
C CYS A 99 5.99 -15.46 -2.63
N GLY A 100 5.10 -15.94 -1.76
CA GLY A 100 5.46 -16.67 -0.53
C GLY A 100 5.99 -15.80 0.62
N TYR A 101 6.30 -14.52 0.39
CA TYR A 101 7.01 -13.71 1.39
C TYR A 101 6.22 -13.47 2.68
N CYS A 102 4.91 -13.18 2.60
CA CYS A 102 4.08 -13.03 3.80
C CYS A 102 3.56 -14.37 4.34
N THR A 103 3.74 -15.47 3.60
CA THR A 103 3.08 -16.75 3.88
C THR A 103 3.44 -17.32 5.26
N PRO A 104 4.69 -17.24 5.74
CA PRO A 104 5.00 -17.75 7.08
C PRO A 104 4.25 -17.04 8.21
N GLY A 105 4.28 -15.70 8.24
CA GLY A 105 3.51 -14.93 9.21
C GLY A 105 1.99 -15.12 9.07
N MET A 106 1.49 -15.26 7.83
CA MET A 106 0.09 -15.58 7.57
C MET A 106 -0.32 -16.95 8.11
N LEU A 107 0.52 -17.98 8.00
CA LEU A 107 0.24 -19.31 8.53
C LEU A 107 0.22 -19.31 10.06
N ILE A 108 1.13 -18.58 10.71
CA ILE A 108 1.11 -18.43 12.17
C ILE A 108 -0.17 -17.74 12.64
N SER A 109 -0.59 -16.66 11.97
CA SER A 109 -1.86 -16.00 12.32
C SER A 109 -3.10 -16.82 11.98
N ALA A 110 -3.08 -17.56 10.87
CA ALA A 110 -4.15 -18.50 10.53
C ALA A 110 -4.28 -19.61 11.57
N TYR A 111 -3.14 -20.15 12.02
CA TYR A 111 -3.06 -21.14 13.09
C TYR A 111 -3.69 -20.64 14.39
N ASP A 112 -3.34 -19.43 14.82
CA ASP A 112 -3.96 -18.80 15.98
C ASP A 112 -5.47 -18.59 15.79
N ILE A 113 -5.91 -18.11 14.62
CA ILE A 113 -7.35 -17.92 14.34
C ILE A 113 -8.12 -19.24 14.49
N VAL A 114 -7.67 -20.33 13.85
CA VAL A 114 -8.43 -21.59 13.85
C VAL A 114 -8.41 -22.31 15.20
N THR A 115 -7.39 -22.06 16.02
CA THR A 115 -7.25 -22.70 17.34
C THR A 115 -7.81 -21.85 18.49
N ARG A 116 -7.92 -20.52 18.33
CA ARG A 116 -8.45 -19.61 19.34
C ARG A 116 -9.89 -19.19 19.07
N LEU A 117 -10.28 -19.09 17.80
CA LEU A 117 -11.56 -18.54 17.36
C LEU A 117 -12.28 -19.50 16.39
N PRO A 118 -12.71 -20.69 16.87
CA PRO A 118 -13.25 -21.76 16.00
C PRO A 118 -14.57 -21.43 15.30
N TYR A 119 -15.21 -20.31 15.66
CA TYR A 119 -16.45 -19.82 15.06
C TYR A 119 -16.30 -18.42 14.45
N ALA A 120 -15.06 -18.00 14.13
CA ALA A 120 -14.83 -16.72 13.48
C ALA A 120 -15.56 -16.64 12.13
N ASP A 121 -16.37 -15.61 11.96
CA ASP A 121 -16.94 -15.27 10.65
C ASP A 121 -15.90 -14.55 9.77
N GLU A 122 -16.25 -14.29 8.51
CA GLU A 122 -15.34 -13.62 7.57
C GLU A 122 -14.83 -12.27 8.09
N ASN A 123 -15.71 -11.47 8.68
CA ASN A 123 -15.34 -10.14 9.20
C ASN A 123 -14.34 -10.26 10.35
N ARG A 124 -14.57 -11.21 11.26
CA ARG A 124 -13.67 -11.50 12.37
C ARG A 124 -12.32 -12.00 11.86
N MET A 125 -12.29 -12.91 10.90
CA MET A 125 -11.05 -13.39 10.28
C MET A 125 -10.24 -12.23 9.65
N ARG A 126 -10.90 -11.34 8.91
CA ARG A 126 -10.24 -10.16 8.32
C ARG A 126 -9.67 -9.22 9.37
N LEU A 127 -10.37 -9.03 10.48
CA LEU A 127 -9.89 -8.21 11.60
C LEU A 127 -8.64 -8.84 12.24
N GLU A 128 -8.66 -10.15 12.51
CA GLU A 128 -7.52 -10.85 13.10
C GLU A 128 -6.30 -10.91 12.15
N LEU A 129 -6.55 -10.97 10.84
CA LEU A 129 -5.51 -10.89 9.81
C LEU A 129 -5.00 -9.48 9.55
N SER A 130 -5.62 -8.42 10.11
CA SER A 130 -5.25 -7.02 9.82
C SER A 130 -3.80 -6.69 10.16
N GLY A 131 -3.17 -7.50 11.03
CA GLY A 131 -1.77 -7.41 11.36
C GLY A 131 -0.80 -7.98 10.32
N ASN A 132 -1.25 -8.72 9.31
CA ASN A 132 -0.36 -9.32 8.31
C ASN A 132 -0.66 -8.74 6.94
N LEU A 133 0.32 -8.06 6.35
CA LEU A 133 0.17 -7.42 5.05
C LEU A 133 0.59 -8.36 3.93
N CYS A 134 -0.30 -8.53 2.95
CA CYS A 134 -0.01 -9.23 1.70
C CYS A 134 -0.18 -8.28 0.52
N ARG A 135 0.87 -8.15 -0.31
CA ARG A 135 0.83 -7.30 -1.51
C ARG A 135 0.32 -8.02 -2.76
N CYS A 136 0.35 -9.35 -2.76
CA CYS A 136 0.12 -10.16 -3.95
C CYS A 136 -1.33 -10.66 -4.07
N THR A 137 -1.84 -11.31 -3.01
CA THR A 137 -3.10 -12.09 -3.08
C THR A 137 -4.37 -11.24 -3.01
N GLY A 138 -4.32 -10.09 -2.35
CA GLY A 138 -5.53 -9.32 -2.02
C GLY A 138 -6.40 -10.00 -0.95
N TYR A 139 -5.84 -10.93 -0.17
CA TYR A 139 -6.44 -11.63 0.98
C TYR A 139 -7.59 -12.60 0.70
N VAL A 140 -8.24 -12.55 -0.46
CA VAL A 140 -9.41 -13.39 -0.76
C VAL A 140 -9.10 -14.89 -0.56
N GLY A 141 -8.04 -15.40 -1.20
CA GLY A 141 -7.64 -16.81 -1.06
C GLY A 141 -7.21 -17.19 0.36
N ILE A 142 -6.60 -16.26 1.11
CA ILE A 142 -6.17 -16.47 2.51
C ILE A 142 -7.40 -16.65 3.40
N VAL A 143 -8.37 -15.75 3.27
CA VAL A 143 -9.63 -15.82 4.02
C VAL A 143 -10.41 -17.08 3.65
N SER A 144 -10.48 -17.44 2.36
CA SER A 144 -11.12 -18.69 1.92
C SER A 144 -10.44 -19.94 2.48
N ALA A 145 -9.10 -19.96 2.55
CA ALA A 145 -8.35 -21.07 3.13
C ALA A 145 -8.61 -21.25 4.63
N ILE A 146 -8.66 -20.16 5.40
CA ILE A 146 -8.94 -20.23 6.83
C ILE A 146 -10.40 -20.67 7.05
N ASN A 147 -11.33 -20.12 6.26
CA ASN A 147 -12.74 -20.48 6.36
C ASN A 147 -12.98 -21.97 6.07
N SER A 148 -12.31 -22.55 5.08
CA SER A 148 -12.49 -23.97 4.76
C SER A 148 -12.02 -24.88 5.89
N VAL A 149 -10.92 -24.54 6.57
CA VAL A 149 -10.45 -25.26 7.76
C VAL A 149 -11.44 -25.10 8.93
N LEU A 150 -11.93 -23.88 9.20
CA LEU A 150 -12.93 -23.64 10.25
C LEU A 150 -14.22 -24.44 10.02
N GLU A 151 -14.76 -24.42 8.79
CA GLU A 151 -15.99 -25.15 8.46
C GLU A 151 -15.81 -26.66 8.62
N LYS A 152 -14.65 -27.22 8.25
CA LYS A 152 -14.34 -28.64 8.44
C LYS A 152 -14.31 -29.06 9.91
N HIS A 153 -13.89 -28.17 10.81
CA HIS A 153 -13.79 -28.42 12.25
C HIS A 153 -14.94 -27.82 13.07
N ARG A 154 -16.03 -27.38 12.42
CA ARG A 154 -17.15 -26.71 13.10
C ARG A 154 -17.84 -27.56 14.16
N ALA A 155 -17.94 -28.87 13.93
CA ALA A 155 -18.56 -29.82 14.86
C ALA A 155 -17.62 -30.24 16.00
N ALA A 156 -16.30 -30.16 15.79
CA ALA A 156 -15.28 -30.51 16.77
C ALA A 156 -14.11 -29.50 16.67
N PRO A 157 -14.23 -28.34 17.34
CA PRO A 157 -13.23 -27.28 17.29
C PRO A 157 -11.80 -27.72 17.62
N LEU A 158 -10.82 -27.18 16.89
CA LEU A 158 -9.38 -27.36 17.12
C LEU A 158 -8.83 -26.60 18.36
N THR A 159 -9.71 -26.28 19.32
CA THR A 159 -9.44 -25.30 20.38
C THR A 159 -8.21 -25.69 21.20
N ARG A 160 -7.23 -24.79 21.32
CA ARG A 160 -6.08 -24.95 22.23
C ARG A 160 -6.37 -24.30 23.59
N ALA A 161 -5.58 -24.68 24.60
CA ALA A 161 -5.64 -24.08 25.93
C ALA A 161 -5.53 -22.55 25.84
N PRO A 162 -6.30 -21.80 26.67
CA PRO A 162 -6.31 -20.35 26.61
C PRO A 162 -4.90 -19.78 26.84
N ILE A 163 -4.58 -18.73 26.09
CA ILE A 163 -3.36 -17.93 26.29
C ILE A 163 -3.42 -17.36 27.70
N CYS A 164 -2.30 -17.39 28.42
CA CYS A 164 -2.21 -16.86 29.78
C CYS A 164 -2.62 -15.38 29.80
N GLU A 165 -3.67 -15.02 30.54
CA GLU A 165 -4.23 -13.66 30.65
C GLU A 165 -3.36 -12.71 31.50
N ASN A 166 -2.03 -12.82 31.41
CA ASN A 166 -1.16 -11.89 32.12
C ASN A 166 -1.00 -10.60 31.30
N LEU A 167 -1.38 -9.47 31.91
CA LEU A 167 -1.13 -8.15 31.35
C LEU A 167 0.38 -7.91 31.22
N GLY A 168 0.88 -7.76 29.99
CA GLY A 168 2.29 -7.47 29.68
C GLY A 168 2.62 -7.75 28.20
N PRO A 169 3.80 -7.34 27.71
CA PRO A 169 4.28 -7.83 26.42
C PRO A 169 4.45 -9.35 26.49
N VAL A 170 3.96 -10.05 25.48
CA VAL A 170 4.12 -11.50 25.33
C VAL A 170 5.61 -11.85 25.37
N GLY A 171 6.01 -12.84 26.19
CA GLY A 171 7.42 -13.20 26.42
C GLY A 171 8.10 -12.42 27.55
N SER A 172 7.51 -11.35 28.07
CA SER A 172 8.06 -10.56 29.20
C SER A 172 7.42 -10.95 30.55
N HIS A 173 6.85 -12.15 30.64
CA HIS A 173 6.24 -12.61 31.87
C HIS A 173 7.35 -12.98 32.86
N PRO A 174 7.35 -12.42 34.09
CA PRO A 174 8.27 -12.89 35.10
C PRO A 174 8.04 -14.39 35.32
N PRO A 175 9.09 -15.19 35.55
CA PRO A 175 8.91 -16.57 35.96
C PRO A 175 7.93 -16.59 37.14
N VAL A 176 7.01 -17.55 37.17
CA VAL A 176 6.03 -17.71 38.25
C VAL A 176 6.80 -17.95 39.57
N GLN A 177 7.23 -16.88 40.22
CA GLN A 177 7.89 -16.87 41.51
C GLN A 177 7.37 -15.69 42.33
N LYS A 178 6.97 -16.03 43.56
CA LYS A 178 6.29 -15.20 44.54
C LYS A 178 6.93 -13.81 44.69
N SER A 179 6.12 -12.78 44.40
CA SER A 179 6.20 -11.38 44.82
C SER A 179 7.41 -11.01 45.70
N LYS A 180 8.32 -10.20 45.15
CA LYS A 180 9.03 -9.16 45.92
C LYS A 180 8.97 -7.85 45.13
N SER A 181 8.56 -6.79 45.82
CA SER A 181 8.34 -5.47 45.22
C SER A 181 9.63 -4.87 44.66
N ILE A 182 9.54 -4.35 43.44
CA ILE A 182 10.64 -3.61 42.79
C ILE A 182 10.31 -2.11 42.86
N LYS A 183 11.29 -1.33 43.30
CA LYS A 183 11.23 0.13 43.42
C LYS A 183 11.34 0.78 42.03
N THR A 184 10.46 1.74 41.75
CA THR A 184 10.42 2.54 40.54
C THR A 184 11.56 3.57 40.49
N HIS A 185 12.34 3.59 39.39
CA HIS A 185 13.27 4.67 39.08
C HIS A 185 12.68 5.61 38.00
N GLY A 186 12.82 6.92 38.23
CA GLY A 186 12.17 7.99 37.47
C GLY A 186 12.71 8.20 36.06
N ARG A 187 11.79 8.53 35.15
CA ARG A 187 12.02 8.80 33.72
C ARG A 187 12.62 10.20 33.53
N GLN A 188 13.77 10.32 32.89
CA GLN A 188 14.33 11.60 32.43
C GLN A 188 13.90 11.89 30.98
N THR A 189 13.53 13.14 30.73
CA THR A 189 13.11 13.68 29.42
C THR A 189 14.24 14.50 28.77
N PHE A 190 14.40 14.37 27.46
CA PHE A 190 15.33 15.19 26.65
C PHE A 190 14.59 16.26 25.84
N PRO A 191 15.19 17.43 25.58
CA PRO A 191 14.57 18.53 24.84
C PRO A 191 14.69 18.38 23.31
N PRO A 192 13.83 19.08 22.53
CA PRO A 192 13.75 18.93 21.07
C PRO A 192 14.86 19.70 20.32
N ARG A 193 15.31 19.11 19.19
CA ARG A 193 16.38 19.63 18.33
C ARG A 193 15.85 20.68 17.34
N GLN A 194 16.58 21.78 17.18
CA GLN A 194 16.27 22.90 16.28
C GLN A 194 16.61 22.59 14.81
N GLN A 195 15.79 23.12 13.88
CA GLN A 195 15.93 23.01 12.43
C GLN A 195 16.90 24.06 11.85
N GLN A 196 17.67 23.67 10.83
CA GLN A 196 18.52 24.56 10.03
C GLN A 196 17.85 24.98 8.69
N PRO A 197 18.25 26.12 8.09
CA PRO A 197 17.54 26.75 6.96
C PRO A 197 17.87 26.16 5.59
N ALA A 198 16.94 26.32 4.66
CA ALA A 198 16.98 25.84 3.28
C ALA A 198 18.03 26.56 2.41
N ALA A 199 18.78 25.79 1.63
CA ALA A 199 19.70 26.27 0.60
C ALA A 199 18.98 26.56 -0.72
N GLN A 200 19.46 27.59 -1.43
CA GLN A 200 18.90 28.17 -2.64
C GLN A 200 19.14 27.31 -3.89
N THR A 201 18.13 27.21 -4.75
CA THR A 201 18.15 26.45 -6.01
C THR A 201 18.68 27.31 -7.17
N GLN A 202 19.70 26.82 -7.88
CA GLN A 202 20.18 27.38 -9.15
C GLN A 202 19.32 26.90 -10.33
N LYS A 203 19.14 27.80 -11.31
CA LYS A 203 18.49 27.56 -12.60
C LYS A 203 19.36 26.64 -13.47
N ASN A 204 18.76 25.58 -14.04
CA ASN A 204 19.40 24.76 -15.07
C ASN A 204 18.65 24.87 -16.40
N ASP A 205 19.48 25.06 -17.43
CA ASP A 205 19.27 25.07 -18.87
C ASP A 205 18.88 23.67 -19.39
N LEU A 206 17.94 23.58 -20.34
CA LEU A 206 17.28 22.32 -20.78
C LEU A 206 17.56 21.97 -22.25
N SER A 207 18.73 22.33 -22.78
CA SER A 207 19.09 22.02 -24.17
C SER A 207 19.83 20.67 -24.36
N GLY A 208 19.95 19.85 -23.33
CA GLY A 208 20.61 18.54 -23.39
C GLY A 208 19.64 17.43 -22.99
N GLU A 209 19.68 16.31 -23.69
CA GLU A 209 18.89 15.11 -23.41
C GLU A 209 19.14 14.59 -21.97
N ASP A 210 18.42 15.17 -21.00
CA ASP A 210 18.37 14.68 -19.63
C ASP A 210 16.92 14.81 -19.13
N TRP A 211 16.18 13.72 -19.27
CA TRP A 211 14.80 13.59 -18.76
C TRP A 211 14.75 13.51 -17.22
N GLY A 212 15.87 13.76 -16.53
CA GLY A 212 16.06 13.70 -15.08
C GLY A 212 15.40 14.81 -14.25
N ALA A 213 14.73 15.81 -14.85
CA ALA A 213 14.10 16.92 -14.11
C ALA A 213 12.83 16.54 -13.32
N VAL A 214 12.61 15.26 -13.03
CA VAL A 214 11.56 14.78 -12.13
C VAL A 214 12.20 13.96 -11.01
N ASP A 215 13.06 14.62 -10.23
CA ASP A 215 13.66 14.04 -9.03
C ASP A 215 12.63 14.00 -7.88
N ALA A 216 11.57 13.21 -8.08
CA ALA A 216 10.54 12.93 -7.10
C ALA A 216 10.19 11.44 -7.18
N GLN A 217 10.25 10.74 -6.05
CA GLN A 217 9.79 9.36 -5.91
C GLN A 217 8.31 9.28 -6.34
N GLY A 218 8.04 8.69 -7.51
CA GLY A 218 6.71 8.61 -8.12
C GLY A 218 6.67 7.63 -9.30
N VAL A 219 5.47 7.33 -9.80
CA VAL A 219 5.31 6.48 -10.99
C VAL A 219 5.24 7.37 -12.23
N GLU A 220 6.18 7.17 -13.15
CA GLU A 220 6.17 7.82 -14.45
C GLU A 220 5.24 7.10 -15.42
N LEU A 221 4.33 7.86 -16.04
CA LEU A 221 3.43 7.38 -17.06
C LEU A 221 3.58 8.24 -18.31
N LEU A 222 3.83 7.56 -19.43
CA LEU A 222 4.00 8.18 -20.74
C LEU A 222 2.82 7.74 -21.62
N GLN A 223 1.99 8.71 -21.99
CA GLN A 223 0.78 8.51 -22.79
C GLN A 223 0.83 9.36 -24.05
N SER A 224 0.18 8.92 -25.11
CA SER A 224 0.12 9.65 -26.40
C SER A 224 -1.28 9.53 -26.97
N PHE A 225 -1.78 10.61 -27.56
CA PHE A 225 -2.99 10.59 -28.37
C PHE A 225 -2.76 11.40 -29.64
N GLU A 226 -3.74 11.37 -30.56
CA GLU A 226 -3.66 12.10 -31.81
C GLU A 226 -4.93 12.93 -32.00
N VAL A 227 -4.76 14.20 -32.36
CA VAL A 227 -5.84 15.09 -32.79
C VAL A 227 -5.64 15.59 -34.20
N ARG A 228 -6.71 15.55 -35.01
CA ARG A 228 -6.69 15.98 -36.41
C ARG A 228 -6.95 17.48 -36.56
N TYR A 229 -6.12 18.28 -35.90
CA TYR A 229 -6.17 19.75 -35.97
C TYR A 229 -4.76 20.33 -36.21
N PRO A 230 -4.64 21.51 -36.84
CA PRO A 230 -3.34 22.17 -36.98
C PRO A 230 -2.69 22.44 -35.62
N ARG A 231 -1.38 22.21 -35.50
CA ARG A 231 -0.60 22.39 -34.25
C ARG A 231 -0.82 23.75 -33.61
N THR A 232 -0.91 24.82 -34.40
CA THR A 232 -1.13 26.19 -33.92
C THR A 232 -2.53 26.39 -33.31
N THR A 233 -3.54 25.71 -33.86
CA THR A 233 -4.91 25.72 -33.32
C THR A 233 -4.98 25.00 -31.99
N VAL A 234 -4.33 23.84 -31.89
CA VAL A 234 -4.25 23.08 -30.64
C VAL A 234 -3.50 23.90 -29.59
N TRP A 235 -2.34 24.47 -29.95
CA TRP A 235 -1.53 25.29 -29.03
C TRP A 235 -2.30 26.48 -28.44
N ARG A 236 -3.09 27.19 -29.25
CA ARG A 236 -3.91 28.31 -28.78
C ARG A 236 -4.94 27.89 -27.70
N LEU A 237 -5.47 26.67 -27.78
CA LEU A 237 -6.32 26.15 -26.72
C LEU A 237 -5.50 25.87 -25.44
N PHE A 238 -4.29 25.33 -25.57
CA PHE A 238 -3.39 25.08 -24.45
C PHE A 238 -2.83 26.36 -23.78
N GLU A 239 -2.84 27.49 -24.49
CA GLU A 239 -2.57 28.81 -23.91
C GLU A 239 -3.68 29.22 -22.91
N ASN A 240 -4.92 28.78 -23.14
CA ASN A 240 -6.02 29.00 -22.22
C ASN A 240 -6.11 27.87 -21.17
N LEU A 241 -5.54 28.12 -19.99
CA LEU A 241 -5.50 27.10 -18.93
C LEU A 241 -6.88 26.68 -18.45
N GLU A 242 -7.85 27.60 -18.46
CA GLU A 242 -9.22 27.28 -18.06
C GLU A 242 -9.82 26.26 -19.01
N GLU A 243 -9.66 26.44 -20.32
CA GLU A 243 -10.10 25.49 -21.35
C GLU A 243 -9.42 24.12 -21.20
N VAL A 244 -8.12 24.11 -20.87
CA VAL A 244 -7.37 22.87 -20.62
C VAL A 244 -7.86 22.16 -19.35
N ALA A 245 -8.11 22.89 -18.27
CA ALA A 245 -8.58 22.33 -17.01
C ALA A 245 -9.92 21.61 -17.19
N HIS A 246 -10.83 22.20 -17.97
CA HIS A 246 -12.12 21.56 -18.31
C HIS A 246 -11.98 20.30 -19.17
N CYS A 247 -10.86 20.12 -19.86
CA CYS A 247 -10.60 18.88 -20.58
C CYS A 247 -10.20 17.75 -19.63
N VAL A 248 -9.71 18.06 -18.42
CA VAL A 248 -9.30 17.09 -17.40
C VAL A 248 -10.50 16.74 -16.50
N PRO A 249 -10.95 15.46 -16.45
CA PRO A 249 -12.09 15.06 -15.64
C PRO A 249 -11.92 15.39 -14.15
N GLY A 250 -12.88 16.12 -13.59
CA GLY A 250 -12.88 16.51 -12.19
C GLY A 250 -11.91 17.62 -11.80
N ALA A 251 -11.20 18.24 -12.75
CA ALA A 251 -10.34 19.39 -12.50
C ALA A 251 -11.08 20.70 -12.75
N LEU A 252 -10.85 21.70 -11.90
CA LEU A 252 -11.39 23.04 -12.02
C LEU A 252 -10.35 24.05 -11.53
N LEU A 253 -10.24 25.20 -12.21
CA LEU A 253 -9.50 26.34 -11.68
C LEU A 253 -10.42 27.15 -10.75
N THR A 254 -9.95 27.43 -9.54
CA THR A 254 -10.68 28.26 -8.57
C THR A 254 -10.24 29.72 -8.64
N SER A 255 -9.13 30.02 -9.33
CA SER A 255 -8.66 31.38 -9.59
C SER A 255 -8.25 31.57 -11.04
N THR A 256 -8.33 32.82 -11.52
CA THR A 256 -7.75 33.20 -12.81
C THR A 256 -6.23 33.07 -12.77
N PRO A 257 -5.58 32.51 -13.80
CA PRO A 257 -4.12 32.40 -13.83
C PRO A 257 -3.43 33.77 -13.87
N VAL A 258 -2.44 33.98 -13.01
CA VAL A 258 -1.59 35.19 -12.97
C VAL A 258 -0.14 34.73 -13.01
N ASN A 259 0.65 35.22 -13.97
CA ASN A 259 2.07 34.88 -14.14
C ASN A 259 2.36 33.37 -14.19
N GLY A 260 1.46 32.58 -14.80
CA GLY A 260 1.61 31.13 -14.90
C GLY A 260 1.23 30.37 -13.62
N GLN A 261 0.68 31.04 -12.60
CA GLN A 261 0.20 30.41 -11.38
C GLN A 261 -1.32 30.55 -11.24
N ALA A 262 -1.99 29.50 -10.76
CA ALA A 262 -3.42 29.48 -10.47
C ALA A 262 -3.72 28.56 -9.29
N GLU A 263 -4.83 28.80 -8.61
CA GLU A 263 -5.43 27.84 -7.69
C GLU A 263 -6.41 26.94 -8.44
N GLY A 264 -6.46 25.68 -8.05
CA GLY A 264 -7.38 24.71 -8.63
C GLY A 264 -7.73 23.60 -7.66
N GLU A 265 -8.78 22.88 -8.04
CA GLU A 265 -9.29 21.72 -7.34
C GLU A 265 -9.38 20.54 -8.30
N VAL A 266 -9.03 19.35 -7.82
CA VAL A 266 -9.21 18.09 -8.54
C VAL A 266 -9.96 17.10 -7.67
N THR A 267 -11.14 16.66 -8.13
CA THR A 267 -11.95 15.65 -7.46
C THR A 267 -11.81 14.28 -8.14
N ILE A 268 -11.41 13.28 -7.36
CA ILE A 268 -11.21 11.89 -7.80
C ILE A 268 -12.18 10.99 -7.05
N LYS A 269 -12.89 10.10 -7.78
CA LYS A 269 -13.84 9.15 -7.20
C LYS A 269 -13.44 7.70 -7.48
N LEU A 270 -13.07 6.97 -6.44
CA LEU A 270 -12.72 5.56 -6.53
C LEU A 270 -13.79 4.70 -5.84
N GLY A 271 -14.85 4.35 -6.58
CA GLY A 271 -15.97 3.57 -6.03
C GLY A 271 -16.74 4.38 -4.97
N PRO A 272 -16.86 3.92 -3.71
CA PRO A 272 -17.52 4.67 -2.64
C PRO A 272 -16.66 5.81 -2.06
N ILE A 273 -15.37 5.88 -2.42
CA ILE A 273 -14.43 6.87 -1.88
C ILE A 273 -14.35 8.07 -2.83
N THR A 274 -14.52 9.28 -2.29
CA THR A 274 -14.30 10.54 -3.00
C THR A 274 -13.22 11.33 -2.28
N SER A 275 -12.22 11.82 -3.03
CA SER A 275 -11.18 12.71 -2.52
C SER A 275 -11.10 13.96 -3.38
N ALA A 276 -11.13 15.12 -2.75
CA ALA A 276 -11.01 16.43 -3.39
C ALA A 276 -9.68 17.06 -2.97
N PHE A 277 -8.83 17.40 -3.94
CA PHE A 277 -7.53 17.99 -3.71
C PHE A 277 -7.55 19.44 -4.18
N SER A 278 -7.43 20.38 -3.26
CA SER A 278 -7.30 21.81 -3.58
C SER A 278 -5.86 22.26 -3.39
N GLY A 279 -5.36 23.10 -4.29
CA GLY A 279 -4.06 23.72 -4.12
C GLY A 279 -3.55 24.49 -5.33
N LEU A 280 -2.24 24.69 -5.37
CA LEU A 280 -1.57 25.57 -6.34
C LEU A 280 -1.11 24.78 -7.57
N VAL A 281 -1.31 25.38 -8.73
CA VAL A 281 -0.84 24.93 -10.04
C VAL A 281 0.06 26.00 -10.62
N GLU A 282 1.26 25.60 -11.05
CA GLU A 282 2.24 26.43 -11.73
C GLU A 282 2.52 25.88 -13.12
N ILE A 283 2.71 26.76 -14.10
CA ILE A 283 2.88 26.40 -15.50
C ILE A 283 4.00 27.22 -16.11
N GLU A 284 4.94 26.50 -16.69
CA GLU A 284 6.05 27.02 -17.48
C GLU A 284 5.85 26.61 -18.94
N ARG A 285 5.83 27.59 -19.85
CA ARG A 285 5.58 27.38 -21.28
C ARG A 285 6.79 27.77 -22.11
N ASP A 286 7.04 26.98 -23.14
CA ASP A 286 7.97 27.27 -24.22
C ASP A 286 7.18 27.32 -25.53
N ASN A 287 6.91 28.55 -25.98
CA ASN A 287 6.15 28.82 -27.19
C ASN A 287 6.93 28.51 -28.48
N GLU A 288 8.27 28.48 -28.42
CA GLU A 288 9.09 28.17 -29.60
C GLU A 288 9.02 26.67 -29.91
N ASN A 289 9.04 25.85 -28.87
CA ASN A 289 9.04 24.39 -28.98
C ASN A 289 7.67 23.73 -28.79
N TYR A 290 6.61 24.52 -28.61
CA TYR A 290 5.24 24.05 -28.35
C TYR A 290 5.19 23.04 -27.19
N SER A 291 5.88 23.36 -26.09
CA SER A 291 5.97 22.51 -24.90
C SER A 291 5.64 23.27 -23.63
N ALA A 292 5.11 22.56 -22.64
CA ALA A 292 4.93 23.13 -21.31
C ALA A 292 5.09 22.10 -20.20
N ILE A 293 5.40 22.59 -19.01
CA ILE A 293 5.45 21.84 -17.77
C ILE A 293 4.45 22.45 -16.79
N VAL A 294 3.51 21.63 -16.33
CA VAL A 294 2.51 21.96 -15.32
C VAL A 294 2.87 21.24 -14.03
N ARG A 295 2.90 21.96 -12.91
CA ARG A 295 3.23 21.44 -11.59
C ARG A 295 2.08 21.76 -10.64
N GLY A 296 1.44 20.73 -10.11
CA GLY A 296 0.35 20.85 -9.15
C GLY A 296 0.71 20.27 -7.80
N VAL A 297 0.31 20.95 -6.73
CA VAL A 297 0.32 20.41 -5.36
C VAL A 297 -1.05 20.64 -4.74
N GLY A 298 -1.61 19.58 -4.14
CA GLY A 298 -2.95 19.63 -3.58
C GLY A 298 -3.04 18.88 -2.26
N ARG A 299 -3.98 19.31 -1.41
CA ARG A 299 -4.29 18.65 -0.14
C ARG A 299 -5.78 18.34 -0.07
N ASP A 300 -6.10 17.13 0.37
CA ASP A 300 -7.45 16.75 0.74
C ASP A 300 -7.65 17.06 2.24
N PRO A 301 -8.57 17.97 2.61
CA PRO A 301 -8.80 18.32 3.99
C PRO A 301 -9.45 17.19 4.81
N ILE A 302 -10.21 16.30 4.17
CA ILE A 302 -10.96 15.23 4.84
C ILE A 302 -10.03 14.08 5.21
N SER A 303 -9.25 13.59 4.24
CA SER A 303 -8.31 12.48 4.49
C SER A 303 -6.95 12.95 5.01
N ALA A 304 -6.72 14.26 5.09
CA ALA A 304 -5.40 14.87 5.31
C ALA A 304 -4.31 14.45 4.30
N SER A 305 -4.72 13.84 3.17
CA SER A 305 -3.81 13.37 2.14
C SER A 305 -3.19 14.53 1.37
N ARG A 306 -1.96 14.37 0.92
CA ARG A 306 -1.25 15.31 0.03
C ARG A 306 -0.96 14.63 -1.30
N ALA A 307 -1.16 15.35 -2.38
CA ALA A 307 -0.86 14.91 -3.73
C ALA A 307 0.05 15.94 -4.41
N ARG A 308 0.99 15.44 -5.21
CA ARG A 308 1.83 16.23 -6.11
C ARG A 308 1.71 15.63 -7.50
N ALA A 309 1.52 16.50 -8.49
CA ALA A 309 1.43 16.14 -9.89
C ALA A 309 2.41 16.98 -10.72
N ILE A 310 3.09 16.35 -11.67
CA ILE A 310 3.86 17.06 -12.70
C ILE A 310 3.41 16.51 -14.06
N ILE A 311 2.96 17.39 -14.94
CA ILE A 311 2.55 17.07 -16.30
C ILE A 311 3.49 17.81 -17.24
N ALA A 312 4.24 17.07 -18.05
CA ALA A 312 5.03 17.64 -19.15
C ALA A 312 4.40 17.21 -20.46
N TYR A 313 4.15 18.16 -21.36
CA TYR A 313 3.61 17.89 -22.68
C TYR A 313 4.38 18.67 -23.75
N GLN A 314 4.44 18.08 -24.94
CA GLN A 314 4.96 18.73 -26.13
C GLN A 314 4.09 18.35 -27.33
N ILE A 315 3.70 19.35 -28.11
CA ILE A 315 2.84 19.18 -29.27
C ILE A 315 3.71 18.95 -30.52
N HIS A 316 3.97 17.68 -30.82
CA HIS A 316 4.54 17.22 -32.08
C HIS A 316 3.43 16.77 -33.04
N ALA A 317 3.78 16.36 -34.26
CA ALA A 317 2.84 15.64 -35.14
C ALA A 317 2.34 14.30 -34.53
N THR A 318 2.96 13.81 -33.45
CA THR A 318 2.55 12.69 -32.59
C THR A 318 2.73 13.08 -31.12
N GLU A 319 1.66 13.12 -30.34
CA GLU A 319 1.65 13.81 -29.04
C GLU A 319 2.18 12.91 -27.92
N LYS A 320 2.90 13.47 -26.94
CA LYS A 320 3.33 12.75 -25.73
C LYS A 320 3.00 13.57 -24.49
N VAL A 321 2.24 12.98 -23.57
CA VAL A 321 1.89 13.51 -22.25
C VAL A 321 2.56 12.63 -21.21
N LYS A 322 3.50 13.20 -20.46
CA LYS A 322 4.12 12.59 -19.30
C LYS A 322 3.41 13.10 -18.07
N PHE A 323 2.91 12.20 -17.22
CA PHE A 323 2.39 12.59 -15.91
C PHE A 323 3.07 11.79 -14.81
N LEU A 324 3.40 12.49 -13.72
CA LEU A 324 3.92 11.94 -12.50
C LEU A 324 2.89 12.17 -11.40
N LEU A 325 2.37 11.09 -10.82
CA LEU A 325 1.56 11.15 -9.60
C LEU A 325 2.45 10.74 -8.42
N ALA A 326 2.66 11.66 -7.47
CA ALA A 326 3.41 11.41 -6.25
C ALA A 326 2.51 11.68 -5.02
N GLY A 327 2.47 10.72 -4.09
CA GLY A 327 1.66 10.79 -2.86
C GLY A 327 1.17 9.42 -2.40
N PRO A 328 0.43 9.34 -1.27
CA PRO A 328 -0.04 8.08 -0.70
C PRO A 328 -0.86 7.24 -1.70
N LEU A 329 -1.64 7.88 -2.58
CA LEU A 329 -2.43 7.20 -3.63
C LEU A 329 -1.58 6.56 -4.73
N ALA A 330 -0.38 7.11 -5.01
CA ALA A 330 0.56 6.51 -5.94
C ALA A 330 1.13 5.18 -5.41
N GLN A 331 1.05 4.95 -4.09
CA GLN A 331 1.49 3.72 -3.43
C GLN A 331 0.47 2.57 -3.56
N PHE A 332 -0.78 2.82 -3.98
CA PHE A 332 -1.84 1.80 -4.02
C PHE A 332 -2.02 1.10 -5.37
N SER A 333 -1.41 1.58 -6.44
CA SER A 333 -1.78 1.13 -7.79
C SER A 333 -0.81 0.11 -8.38
N ARG A 334 -1.32 -1.09 -8.65
CA ARG A 334 -0.67 -2.09 -9.53
C ARG A 334 -0.47 -1.46 -10.91
N SER A 335 0.68 -1.70 -11.54
CA SER A 335 1.09 -1.09 -12.82
C SER A 335 0.04 -1.19 -13.95
N GLY A 336 -0.78 -2.24 -13.97
CA GLY A 336 -1.88 -2.41 -14.94
C GLY A 336 -3.12 -1.56 -14.66
N LEU A 337 -3.51 -1.36 -13.40
CA LEU A 337 -4.65 -0.50 -13.05
C LEU A 337 -4.29 0.97 -13.30
N LEU A 338 -3.06 1.36 -12.96
CA LEU A 338 -2.55 2.70 -13.20
C LEU A 338 -2.50 3.04 -14.68
N ARG A 339 -2.03 2.10 -15.53
CA ARG A 339 -2.08 2.26 -17.00
C ARG A 339 -3.51 2.34 -17.52
N ASN A 340 -4.43 1.49 -17.07
CA ASN A 340 -5.82 1.57 -17.54
C ASN A 340 -6.51 2.88 -17.13
N VAL A 341 -6.24 3.39 -15.92
CA VAL A 341 -6.72 4.71 -15.49
C VAL A 341 -6.05 5.81 -16.33
N ALA A 342 -4.74 5.73 -16.55
CA ALA A 342 -4.00 6.64 -17.42
C ALA A 342 -4.59 6.70 -18.84
N ASP A 343 -4.83 5.53 -19.45
CA ASP A 343 -5.37 5.38 -20.78
C ASP A 343 -6.79 5.97 -20.85
N HIS A 344 -7.60 5.74 -19.81
CA HIS A 344 -8.95 6.28 -19.74
C HIS A 344 -8.95 7.80 -19.62
N LEU A 345 -8.11 8.37 -18.74
CA LEU A 345 -7.99 9.82 -18.59
C LEU A 345 -7.49 10.48 -19.85
N THR A 346 -6.50 9.87 -20.49
CA THR A 346 -5.97 10.34 -21.78
C THR A 346 -7.05 10.32 -22.85
N LYS A 347 -7.86 9.25 -22.91
CA LYS A 347 -8.97 9.13 -23.86
C LYS A 347 -10.07 10.16 -23.61
N GLN A 348 -10.45 10.40 -22.35
CA GLN A 348 -11.44 11.42 -21.99
C GLN A 348 -10.92 12.82 -22.28
N PHE A 349 -9.67 13.11 -21.91
CA PHE A 349 -9.02 14.37 -22.21
C PHE A 349 -8.97 14.65 -23.70
N ALA A 350 -8.52 13.68 -24.50
CA ALA A 350 -8.49 13.79 -25.96
C ALA A 350 -9.88 14.03 -26.56
N GLY A 351 -10.90 13.32 -26.06
CA GLY A 351 -12.29 13.51 -26.49
C GLY A 351 -12.82 14.91 -26.17
N ASN A 352 -12.58 15.40 -24.95
CA ASN A 352 -12.98 16.74 -24.52
C ASN A 352 -12.25 17.83 -25.31
N LEU A 353 -10.96 17.64 -25.56
CA LEU A 353 -10.13 18.53 -26.37
C LEU A 353 -10.68 18.65 -27.80
N VAL A 354 -10.97 17.52 -28.45
CA VAL A 354 -11.58 17.51 -29.80
C VAL A 354 -12.93 18.21 -29.81
N ALA A 355 -13.78 17.94 -28.82
CA ALA A 355 -15.09 18.57 -28.72
C ALA A 355 -14.96 20.11 -28.63
N ARG A 356 -14.05 20.61 -27.79
CA ARG A 356 -13.79 22.05 -27.68
C ARG A 356 -13.16 22.65 -28.94
N LEU A 357 -12.21 21.96 -29.56
CA LEU A 357 -11.63 22.38 -30.86
C LEU A 357 -12.66 22.43 -31.99
N SER A 358 -13.71 21.59 -31.92
CA SER A 358 -14.83 21.64 -32.88
C SER A 358 -15.86 22.75 -32.61
N GLY A 359 -15.71 23.51 -31.51
CA GLY A 359 -16.68 24.54 -31.09
C GLY A 359 -17.94 23.99 -30.42
N ALA A 360 -17.97 22.69 -30.07
CA ALA A 360 -19.06 22.13 -29.28
C ALA A 360 -18.90 22.57 -27.81
N HIS A 361 -19.95 23.18 -27.24
CA HIS A 361 -20.03 23.35 -25.78
C HIS A 361 -20.18 21.97 -25.13
N VAL A 362 -19.06 21.44 -24.63
CA VAL A 362 -19.10 20.36 -23.64
C VAL A 362 -19.78 20.96 -22.41
N ALA A 363 -20.97 20.46 -22.05
CA ALA A 363 -21.60 20.79 -20.77
C ALA A 363 -20.55 20.62 -19.66
N ASP A 364 -20.53 21.49 -18.66
CA ASP A 364 -19.57 21.44 -17.54
C ASP A 364 -19.54 20.03 -16.93
N THR A 365 -18.68 19.16 -17.47
CA THR A 365 -18.52 17.80 -16.99
C THR A 365 -17.60 17.89 -15.80
N ALA A 366 -18.16 18.39 -14.70
CA ALA A 366 -17.85 17.95 -13.34
C ALA A 366 -18.24 16.46 -13.15
N ASP A 367 -18.13 15.64 -14.20
CA ASP A 367 -18.20 14.20 -14.08
C ASP A 367 -16.93 13.77 -13.36
N THR A 368 -17.08 13.61 -12.05
CA THR A 368 -16.06 13.07 -11.16
C THR A 368 -15.41 11.86 -11.83
N LEU A 369 -14.08 11.79 -11.75
CA LEU A 369 -13.28 10.70 -12.25
C LEU A 369 -13.70 9.39 -11.56
N ASP A 370 -14.70 8.69 -12.12
CA ASP A 370 -15.36 7.50 -11.53
C ASP A 370 -14.69 6.23 -12.03
N ALA A 371 -13.63 5.81 -11.33
CA ALA A 371 -12.94 4.56 -11.62
C ALA A 371 -13.79 3.31 -11.27
N GLY A 372 -14.92 3.48 -10.56
CA GLY A 372 -15.79 2.40 -10.09
C GLY A 372 -16.69 1.82 -11.18
N LYS A 373 -17.18 2.66 -12.11
CA LYS A 373 -18.01 2.20 -13.25
C LYS A 373 -17.29 1.19 -14.16
N TYR A 374 -15.95 1.22 -14.21
CA TYR A 374 -15.16 0.33 -15.07
C TYR A 374 -14.72 -0.98 -14.40
N VAL A 375 -14.70 -1.05 -13.05
CA VAL A 375 -14.63 -2.36 -12.37
C VAL A 375 -15.87 -3.18 -12.76
N ARG A 376 -17.04 -2.54 -12.87
CA ARG A 376 -18.26 -3.18 -13.37
C ARG A 376 -18.17 -3.58 -14.84
N SER A 377 -17.60 -2.79 -15.75
CA SER A 377 -17.51 -3.18 -17.17
C SER A 377 -16.52 -4.33 -17.40
N VAL A 378 -15.46 -4.43 -16.60
CA VAL A 378 -14.51 -5.55 -16.62
C VAL A 378 -15.13 -6.81 -16.01
N LEU A 379 -15.90 -6.67 -14.93
CA LEU A 379 -16.67 -7.77 -14.34
C LEU A 379 -17.80 -8.24 -15.27
N TRP A 380 -18.47 -7.32 -15.96
CA TRP A 380 -19.54 -7.60 -16.91
C TRP A 380 -19.02 -8.21 -18.22
N GLY A 381 -17.87 -7.73 -18.72
CA GLY A 381 -17.19 -8.33 -19.87
C GLY A 381 -16.68 -9.74 -19.56
N ARG A 382 -16.18 -9.99 -18.34
CA ARG A 382 -15.81 -11.33 -17.88
C ARG A 382 -17.03 -12.23 -17.68
N PHE A 383 -18.13 -11.71 -17.14
CA PHE A 383 -19.41 -12.41 -17.00
C PHE A 383 -20.03 -12.79 -18.35
N LEU A 384 -20.01 -11.91 -19.35
CA LEU A 384 -20.47 -12.20 -20.71
C LEU A 384 -19.56 -13.21 -21.42
N SER A 385 -18.23 -13.15 -21.22
CA SER A 385 -17.31 -14.17 -21.76
C SER A 385 -17.50 -15.54 -21.10
N PHE A 386 -17.92 -15.55 -19.83
CA PHE A 386 -18.22 -16.77 -19.07
C PHE A 386 -19.54 -17.39 -19.52
N ILE A 387 -20.58 -16.58 -19.76
CA ILE A 387 -21.86 -17.03 -20.32
C ILE A 387 -21.70 -17.52 -21.77
N GLY A 388 -20.90 -16.84 -22.60
CA GLY A 388 -20.62 -17.27 -23.97
C GLY A 388 -19.92 -18.64 -24.04
N ARG A 389 -19.06 -18.96 -23.06
CA ARG A 389 -18.44 -20.29 -22.92
C ARG A 389 -19.38 -21.37 -22.37
N LEU A 390 -20.44 -20.99 -21.67
CA LEU A 390 -21.43 -21.92 -21.11
C LEU A 390 -22.57 -22.27 -22.08
N ILE A 391 -22.85 -21.41 -23.07
CA ILE A 391 -23.98 -21.58 -24.01
C ILE A 391 -23.55 -22.16 -25.37
N GLY A 392 -22.24 -22.31 -25.63
CA GLY A 392 -21.74 -23.12 -26.75
C GLY A 392 -22.25 -22.68 -28.13
N LYS A 393 -21.76 -21.54 -28.62
CA LYS A 393 -21.60 -21.25 -30.06
C LYS A 393 -20.35 -20.42 -30.29
#